data_AF-A0AAU9IDK4-F1
#
_entry.id   AF-A0AAU9IDK4-F1
#
_cell.length_a   1.000
_cell.length_b   1.000
_cell.length_c   1.000
_cell.angle_alpha   90.00
_cell.angle_beta   90.00
_cell.angle_gamma   90.00
#
_symmetry.space_group_name_H-M   'P 1'
#
loop_
_entity.id
_entity.type
_entity.pdbx_description
1 polymer ?
#
loop_
_entity_poly.entity_id
_entity_poly.type
_entity_poly.pdbx_seq_one_letter_code
_entity_poly.pdbx_strand_id
1 'polypeptide(L)'
;MLLIFFLHVAFGTLTLNEELEIELSASQVSGKDFESSMTVNGVEYQTICDCTDPELATEQTVKCAPTNIVITQEREGEGATLDDLEEKFSSETYEWVNVLDSSFRCLDGRITEGSLGAPGGDFGEFALALLVYEDMSGKRVDEDSIRVYFLEYLDWMDQEYFYWCTDDDAVGSVEKQIGVEGIDITNPREGLQSSLLTYLNQPNGVGDLHIKNLIESPELYSARIEAIEHFITVFYKVLWDKDDYHNEKIYLEVFPGSHNETAFVEIRAYEDCIVQQVAPLVIPRNGDADNLSIFVNHAFGTSTKRQQISKFFVDKVARNQDGITVDKFLSRMNHHGLLFLDVTGELIAEKLPFYTVAFEN
;
A
#
# COMPACT_ATOMS: atom_id res chain seq x y z
N MET A 1 -25.30 63.46 -31.83
CA MET A 1 -25.69 62.06 -32.05
C MET A 1 -24.72 61.20 -31.26
N LEU A 2 -25.25 60.40 -30.33
CA LEU A 2 -24.59 59.41 -29.46
C LEU A 2 -23.52 59.90 -28.48
N LEU A 3 -23.35 59.34 -27.29
CA LEU A 3 -24.25 58.81 -26.24
C LEU A 3 -23.29 58.52 -25.08
N ILE A 4 -23.59 59.04 -23.90
CA ILE A 4 -22.89 58.76 -22.65
C ILE A 4 -23.37 57.39 -22.14
N PHE A 5 -22.48 56.54 -21.62
CA PHE A 5 -22.88 55.58 -20.59
C PHE A 5 -21.82 55.48 -19.49
N PHE A 6 -22.27 55.86 -18.29
CA PHE A 6 -21.63 55.59 -17.01
C PHE A 6 -21.77 54.10 -16.69
N LEU A 7 -20.67 53.44 -16.34
CA LEU A 7 -20.71 52.09 -15.76
C LEU A 7 -21.03 52.22 -14.27
N HIS A 8 -22.18 51.69 -13.84
CA HIS A 8 -22.52 51.48 -12.43
C HIS A 8 -21.84 50.21 -11.93
N VAL A 9 -21.07 50.32 -10.85
CA VAL A 9 -20.61 49.17 -10.06
C VAL A 9 -21.77 48.76 -9.16
N ALA A 10 -22.37 47.60 -9.43
CA ALA A 10 -23.33 46.97 -8.54
C ALA A 10 -22.58 45.99 -7.63
N PHE A 11 -22.61 46.24 -6.32
CA PHE A 11 -22.31 45.23 -5.32
C PHE A 11 -23.51 44.28 -5.23
N GLY A 12 -23.34 43.05 -5.72
CA GLY A 12 -24.27 41.95 -5.49
C GLY A 12 -23.82 41.14 -4.29
N THR A 13 -24.50 41.29 -3.15
CA THR A 13 -24.52 40.29 -2.09
C THR A 13 -25.25 39.06 -2.60
N LEU A 14 -24.54 37.95 -2.82
CA LEU A 14 -25.13 36.64 -3.02
C LEU A 14 -25.61 36.11 -1.67
N THR A 15 -26.91 36.23 -1.43
CA THR A 15 -27.61 35.48 -0.38
C THR A 15 -27.87 34.07 -0.90
N LEU A 16 -27.08 33.09 -0.45
CA LEU A 16 -27.39 31.66 -0.61
C LEU A 16 -28.61 31.36 0.28
N ASN A 17 -29.78 31.25 -0.35
CA ASN A 17 -31.03 30.94 0.35
C ASN A 17 -31.91 29.99 -0.48
N GLU A 18 -31.29 29.12 -1.27
CA GLU A 18 -31.95 28.00 -1.94
C GLU A 18 -31.41 26.70 -1.33
N GLU A 19 -32.31 25.85 -0.84
CA GLU A 19 -32.01 24.50 -0.40
C GLU A 19 -31.36 23.76 -1.57
N LEU A 20 -30.13 23.29 -1.36
CA LEU A 20 -29.43 22.45 -2.33
C LEU A 20 -30.11 21.07 -2.33
N GLU A 21 -31.00 20.82 -3.28
CA GLU A 21 -31.52 19.48 -3.54
C GLU A 21 -30.50 18.70 -4.37
N ILE A 22 -29.99 17.61 -3.80
CA ILE A 22 -29.15 16.62 -4.49
C ILE A 22 -29.99 15.36 -4.63
N GLU A 23 -30.40 15.03 -5.85
CA GLU A 23 -30.95 13.72 -6.18
C GLU A 23 -29.85 12.87 -6.82
N LEU A 24 -29.54 11.74 -6.17
CA LEU A 24 -28.61 10.73 -6.67
C LEU A 24 -29.40 9.54 -7.20
N SER A 25 -29.19 9.19 -8.47
CA SER A 25 -29.69 7.96 -9.06
C SER A 25 -28.54 7.17 -9.66
N ALA A 26 -28.26 5.99 -9.09
CA ALA A 26 -27.34 5.02 -9.68
C ALA A 26 -28.16 4.06 -10.55
N SER A 27 -27.94 4.08 -11.87
CA SER A 27 -28.72 3.32 -12.85
C SER A 27 -28.15 1.92 -13.11
N GLN A 28 -26.87 1.68 -12.84
CA GLN A 28 -26.23 0.38 -12.98
C GLN A 28 -24.92 0.33 -12.19
N VAL A 29 -24.76 -0.66 -11.32
CA VAL A 29 -23.47 -1.06 -10.74
C VAL A 29 -23.11 -2.38 -11.41
N SER A 30 -22.22 -2.35 -12.39
CA SER A 30 -21.60 -3.57 -12.93
C SER A 30 -20.18 -3.29 -13.40
N GLY A 31 -19.20 -3.86 -12.71
CA GLY A 31 -17.78 -3.79 -13.11
C GLY A 31 -17.05 -2.51 -12.69
N LYS A 32 -15.86 -2.34 -13.26
CA LYS A 32 -14.87 -1.27 -13.00
C LYS A 32 -15.30 0.15 -13.43
N ASP A 33 -16.48 0.27 -14.02
CA ASP A 33 -17.04 1.54 -14.48
C ASP A 33 -18.40 1.77 -13.82
N PHE A 34 -18.61 2.97 -13.26
CA PHE A 34 -19.97 3.42 -12.95
C PHE A 34 -20.26 4.78 -13.61
N GLU A 35 -21.39 4.82 -14.29
CA GLU A 35 -22.01 6.04 -14.76
C GLU A 35 -23.15 6.39 -13.80
N SER A 36 -23.00 7.49 -13.06
CA SER A 36 -24.11 8.06 -12.29
C SER A 36 -24.49 9.41 -12.87
N SER A 37 -25.74 9.82 -12.67
CA SER A 37 -26.14 11.20 -12.91
C SER A 37 -26.55 11.86 -11.61
N MET A 38 -26.13 13.10 -11.44
CA MET A 38 -26.60 13.98 -10.36
C MET A 38 -27.19 15.23 -10.98
N THR A 39 -28.32 15.69 -10.46
CA THR A 39 -28.88 16.98 -10.85
C THR A 39 -28.58 18.00 -9.74
N VAL A 40 -27.84 19.05 -10.07
CA VAL A 40 -27.58 20.18 -9.16
C VAL A 40 -28.22 21.43 -9.74
N ASN A 41 -29.24 21.96 -9.06
CA ASN A 41 -30.01 23.13 -9.49
C ASN A 41 -30.62 23.00 -10.91
N GLY A 42 -31.14 21.81 -11.23
CA GLY A 42 -31.74 21.52 -12.54
C GLY A 42 -30.75 21.33 -13.69
N VAL A 43 -29.44 21.31 -13.40
CA VAL A 43 -28.38 20.95 -14.35
C VAL A 43 -27.99 19.50 -14.10
N GLU A 44 -28.11 18.68 -15.13
CA GLU A 44 -27.70 17.27 -15.10
C GLU A 44 -26.18 17.17 -15.29
N TYR A 45 -25.52 16.49 -14.37
CA TYR A 45 -24.11 16.14 -14.43
C TYR A 45 -24.02 14.63 -14.56
N GLN A 46 -23.22 14.16 -15.51
CA GLN A 46 -22.80 12.76 -15.55
C GLN A 46 -21.49 12.64 -14.78
N THR A 47 -21.48 11.73 -13.82
CA THR A 47 -20.27 11.27 -13.14
C THR A 47 -19.87 9.96 -13.82
N ILE A 48 -18.75 9.99 -14.52
CA ILE A 48 -18.10 8.79 -15.03
C ILE A 48 -16.95 8.54 -14.08
N CYS A 49 -17.01 7.45 -13.30
CA CYS A 49 -15.81 6.91 -12.67
C CYS A 49 -15.26 5.84 -13.60
N ASP A 50 -14.11 6.16 -14.20
CA ASP A 50 -13.18 5.15 -14.70
C ASP A 50 -12.40 4.70 -13.46
N CYS A 51 -12.91 3.68 -12.79
CA CYS A 51 -12.30 3.17 -11.55
C CYS A 51 -11.29 2.06 -11.90
N THR A 52 -10.56 2.22 -13.01
CA THR A 52 -9.53 1.26 -13.40
C THR A 52 -8.30 1.47 -12.52
N ASP A 53 -8.22 0.71 -11.44
CA ASP A 53 -6.99 0.58 -10.67
C ASP A 53 -5.84 0.10 -11.56
N PRO A 54 -4.61 0.59 -11.35
CA PRO A 54 -3.46 0.15 -12.12
C PRO A 54 -3.22 -1.35 -11.93
N GLU A 55 -2.75 -2.03 -12.98
CA GLU A 55 -2.30 -3.41 -12.87
C GLU A 55 -1.00 -3.46 -12.06
N LEU A 56 -1.07 -3.95 -10.82
CA LEU A 56 0.08 -4.05 -9.92
C LEU A 56 0.93 -5.30 -10.14
N ALA A 57 0.47 -6.20 -11.01
CA ALA A 57 1.17 -7.43 -11.35
C ALA A 57 0.78 -7.89 -12.76
N THR A 58 1.71 -8.53 -13.46
CA THR A 58 1.46 -9.08 -14.81
C THR A 58 1.48 -10.59 -14.79
N GLU A 59 0.38 -11.21 -15.27
CA GLU A 59 0.24 -12.66 -15.34
C GLU A 59 1.36 -13.31 -16.19
N GLN A 60 1.88 -14.43 -15.71
CA GLN A 60 2.86 -15.24 -16.42
C GLN A 60 2.43 -16.70 -16.54
N THR A 61 2.74 -17.30 -17.69
CA THR A 61 2.59 -18.75 -17.86
C THR A 61 3.69 -19.47 -17.09
N VAL A 62 3.34 -20.12 -15.99
CA VAL A 62 4.30 -20.75 -15.08
C VAL A 62 4.33 -22.27 -15.23
N LYS A 63 5.53 -22.83 -15.42
CA LYS A 63 5.73 -24.29 -15.54
C LYS A 63 5.80 -25.02 -14.20
N CYS A 64 6.19 -24.31 -13.14
CA CYS A 64 6.27 -24.87 -11.79
C CYS A 64 4.95 -24.79 -11.03
N ALA A 65 3.85 -24.43 -11.71
CA ALA A 65 2.55 -24.30 -11.05
C ALA A 65 2.23 -25.61 -10.31
N PRO A 66 2.08 -25.54 -8.98
CA PRO A 66 1.96 -26.68 -8.07
C PRO A 66 0.65 -27.43 -8.35
N THR A 67 0.65 -28.74 -8.09
CA THR A 67 -0.57 -29.55 -8.19
C THR A 67 -1.29 -29.74 -6.86
N ASN A 68 -0.64 -29.44 -5.74
CA ASN A 68 -1.16 -29.66 -4.39
C ASN A 68 -0.99 -28.40 -3.54
N ILE A 69 -1.93 -28.18 -2.61
CA ILE A 69 -1.84 -27.12 -1.60
C ILE A 69 -1.92 -27.80 -0.24
N VAL A 70 -0.95 -27.51 0.63
CA VAL A 70 -0.88 -28.02 2.00
C VAL A 70 -1.06 -26.84 2.95
N ILE A 71 -2.06 -26.93 3.81
CA ILE A 71 -2.35 -25.91 4.81
C ILE A 71 -1.98 -26.47 6.19
N THR A 72 -1.14 -25.73 6.91
CA THR A 72 -0.73 -26.08 8.28
C THR A 72 -1.11 -24.96 9.22
N GLN A 73 -1.76 -25.30 10.33
CA GLN A 73 -2.02 -24.36 11.41
C GLN A 73 -0.81 -24.30 12.35
N GLU A 74 -0.14 -23.15 12.38
CA GLU A 74 1.03 -22.90 13.24
C GLU A 74 0.61 -22.40 14.63
N ARG A 75 -0.53 -21.69 14.70
CA ARG A 75 -1.05 -21.13 15.93
C ARG A 75 -2.57 -21.20 15.97
N GLU A 76 -3.11 -21.65 17.10
CA GLU A 76 -4.54 -21.57 17.39
C GLU A 76 -4.96 -20.12 17.66
N GLY A 77 -6.24 -19.81 17.39
CA GLY A 77 -6.81 -18.49 17.64
C GLY A 77 -8.31 -18.45 17.39
N GLU A 78 -8.91 -17.29 17.65
CA GLU A 78 -10.28 -16.95 17.32
C GLU A 78 -10.36 -16.50 15.85
N GLY A 79 -11.27 -17.07 15.07
CA GLY A 79 -11.46 -16.68 13.67
C GLY A 79 -11.64 -17.88 12.74
N ALA A 80 -11.04 -17.80 11.55
CA ALA A 80 -11.21 -18.81 10.51
C ALA A 80 -10.59 -20.16 10.93
N THR A 81 -11.31 -21.23 10.63
CA THR A 81 -10.90 -22.60 10.89
C THR A 81 -10.05 -23.15 9.75
N LEU A 82 -9.36 -24.27 9.97
CA LEU A 82 -8.62 -24.95 8.91
C LEU A 82 -9.53 -25.29 7.72
N ASP A 83 -10.76 -25.75 7.98
CA ASP A 83 -11.75 -26.09 6.95
C ASP A 83 -12.13 -24.86 6.09
N ASP A 84 -12.28 -23.69 6.71
CA ASP A 84 -12.57 -22.43 5.99
C ASP A 84 -11.42 -22.07 5.02
N LEU A 85 -10.17 -22.25 5.46
CA LEU A 85 -8.98 -22.01 4.65
C LEU A 85 -8.84 -23.07 3.54
N GLU A 86 -9.12 -24.34 3.82
CA GLU A 86 -9.13 -25.41 2.80
C GLU A 86 -10.18 -25.14 1.71
N GLU A 87 -11.38 -24.68 2.08
CA GLU A 87 -12.42 -24.30 1.10
C GLU A 87 -11.98 -23.11 0.25
N LYS A 88 -11.43 -22.05 0.87
CA LYS A 88 -10.91 -20.88 0.16
C LYS A 88 -9.83 -21.28 -0.85
N PHE A 89 -8.79 -21.97 -0.39
CA PHE A 89 -7.62 -22.23 -1.23
C PHE A 89 -7.85 -23.35 -2.27
N SER A 90 -8.83 -24.23 -2.07
CA SER A 90 -9.15 -25.27 -3.05
C SER A 90 -10.13 -24.81 -4.15
N SER A 91 -10.89 -23.75 -3.92
CA SER A 91 -11.88 -23.22 -4.88
C SER A 91 -11.30 -22.18 -5.84
N GLU A 92 -10.13 -21.62 -5.52
CA GLU A 92 -9.47 -20.58 -6.30
C GLU A 92 -8.64 -21.15 -7.46
N THR A 93 -8.61 -20.39 -8.56
CA THR A 93 -7.60 -20.56 -9.61
C THR A 93 -6.58 -19.45 -9.44
N TYR A 94 -5.32 -19.83 -9.27
CA TYR A 94 -4.25 -18.87 -9.00
C TYR A 94 -3.63 -18.33 -10.28
N GLU A 95 -3.63 -17.02 -10.40
CA GLU A 95 -2.73 -16.31 -11.31
C GLU A 95 -1.33 -16.30 -10.71
N TRP A 96 -0.33 -16.54 -11.55
CA TRP A 96 1.07 -16.56 -11.14
C TRP A 96 1.80 -15.40 -11.80
N VAL A 97 2.62 -14.72 -11.02
CA VAL A 97 3.30 -13.49 -11.46
C VAL A 97 4.79 -13.57 -11.16
N ASN A 98 5.59 -12.85 -11.94
CA ASN A 98 6.98 -12.63 -11.57
C ASN A 98 7.05 -11.64 -10.41
N VAL A 99 7.77 -12.02 -9.36
CA VAL A 99 7.87 -11.25 -8.13
C VAL A 99 8.62 -9.92 -8.34
N LEU A 100 9.60 -9.87 -9.24
CA LEU A 100 10.39 -8.67 -9.49
C LEU A 100 9.63 -7.64 -10.32
N ASP A 101 8.79 -8.11 -11.25
CA ASP A 101 7.96 -7.28 -12.13
C ASP A 101 6.65 -6.80 -11.45
N SER A 102 6.36 -7.29 -10.24
CA SER A 102 5.12 -6.97 -9.51
C SER A 102 5.39 -6.09 -8.28
N SER A 103 4.40 -5.27 -7.93
CA SER A 103 4.35 -4.50 -6.67
C SER A 103 3.87 -5.39 -5.52
N PHE A 104 4.34 -5.11 -4.31
CA PHE A 104 3.79 -5.71 -3.10
C PHE A 104 2.77 -4.77 -2.46
N ARG A 105 1.58 -5.32 -2.18
CA ARG A 105 0.55 -4.66 -1.39
C ARG A 105 0.79 -4.85 0.10
N CYS A 106 0.09 -4.05 0.89
CA CYS A 106 0.02 -4.20 2.34
C CYS A 106 -0.57 -5.57 2.72
N LEU A 107 -0.44 -5.97 3.99
CA LEU A 107 -1.03 -7.23 4.48
C LEU A 107 -2.57 -7.24 4.51
N ASP A 108 -3.19 -6.11 4.20
CA ASP A 108 -4.59 -5.76 4.46
C ASP A 108 -5.62 -6.76 3.93
N GLY A 109 -6.53 -7.24 4.79
CA GLY A 109 -7.59 -8.16 4.41
C GLY A 109 -8.74 -7.51 3.63
N ARG A 110 -8.79 -6.18 3.51
CA ARG A 110 -9.81 -5.48 2.71
C ARG A 110 -9.57 -5.63 1.21
N ILE A 111 -8.37 -6.04 0.78
CA ILE A 111 -8.03 -6.25 -0.63
C ILE A 111 -8.93 -7.35 -1.23
N THR A 112 -9.57 -7.03 -2.36
CA THR A 112 -10.49 -7.94 -3.07
C THR A 112 -9.95 -8.48 -4.39
N GLU A 113 -8.69 -8.18 -4.70
CA GLU A 113 -8.01 -8.63 -5.91
C GLU A 113 -6.82 -9.51 -5.56
N GLY A 114 -6.34 -10.29 -6.53
CA GLY A 114 -5.16 -11.11 -6.37
C GLY A 114 -3.93 -10.21 -6.12
N SER A 115 -3.18 -10.48 -5.06
CA SER A 115 -2.04 -9.64 -4.69
C SER A 115 -0.88 -10.44 -4.10
N LEU A 116 0.31 -9.83 -4.15
CA LEU A 116 1.46 -10.21 -3.33
C LEU A 116 1.48 -9.33 -2.08
N GLY A 117 1.45 -9.93 -0.90
CA GLY A 117 1.39 -9.22 0.38
C GLY A 117 2.75 -9.17 1.09
N ALA A 118 3.07 -8.00 1.67
CA ALA A 118 4.21 -7.78 2.54
C ALA A 118 3.85 -6.80 3.68
N PRO A 119 4.53 -6.84 4.83
CA PRO A 119 4.40 -5.80 5.86
C PRO A 119 4.70 -4.42 5.26
N GLY A 120 3.66 -3.57 5.15
CA GLY A 120 3.76 -2.23 4.56
C GLY A 120 3.90 -2.16 3.04
N GLY A 121 3.77 -3.29 2.32
CA GLY A 121 3.97 -3.35 0.87
C GLY A 121 5.37 -2.95 0.42
N ASP A 122 5.50 -2.39 -0.78
CA ASP A 122 6.79 -1.87 -1.29
C ASP A 122 7.37 -0.78 -0.37
N PHE A 123 6.50 0.07 0.19
CA PHE A 123 6.89 1.10 1.15
C PHE A 123 7.59 0.50 2.37
N GLY A 124 7.00 -0.51 3.00
CA GLY A 124 7.58 -1.18 4.17
C GLY A 124 8.93 -1.83 3.86
N GLU A 125 9.05 -2.50 2.71
CA GLU A 125 10.30 -3.15 2.30
C GLU A 125 11.42 -2.13 1.97
N PHE A 126 11.09 -0.97 1.40
CA PHE A 126 12.07 0.10 1.20
C PHE A 126 12.46 0.79 2.51
N ALA A 127 11.48 1.01 3.40
CA ALA A 127 11.72 1.56 4.74
C ALA A 127 12.66 0.66 5.57
N LEU A 128 12.44 -0.65 5.51
CA LEU A 128 13.33 -1.66 6.08
C LEU A 128 14.77 -1.53 5.55
N ALA A 129 14.93 -1.31 4.25
CA ALA A 129 16.25 -1.14 3.64
C ALA A 129 16.96 0.13 4.08
N LEU A 130 16.24 1.24 4.28
CA LEU A 130 16.80 2.46 4.86
C LEU A 130 17.35 2.19 6.26
N LEU A 131 16.60 1.48 7.11
CA LEU A 131 17.02 1.12 8.47
C LEU A 131 18.22 0.18 8.48
N VAL A 132 18.22 -0.85 7.63
CA VAL A 132 19.37 -1.76 7.47
C VAL A 132 20.60 -1.00 6.99
N TYR A 133 20.44 -0.05 6.08
CA TYR A 133 21.55 0.77 5.63
C TYR A 133 22.10 1.66 6.76
N GLU A 134 21.25 2.24 7.60
CA GLU A 134 21.73 2.99 8.78
C GLU A 134 22.53 2.10 9.74
N ASP A 135 22.03 0.90 10.04
CA ASP A 135 22.70 -0.07 10.93
C ASP A 135 24.07 -0.47 10.37
N MET A 136 24.13 -0.82 9.09
CA MET A 136 25.36 -1.30 8.46
C MET A 136 26.39 -0.18 8.23
N SER A 137 25.94 1.02 7.87
CA SER A 137 26.83 2.15 7.57
C SER A 137 27.22 2.96 8.81
N GLY A 138 26.47 2.83 9.91
CA GLY A 138 26.58 3.66 11.10
C GLY A 138 26.19 5.13 10.86
N LYS A 139 25.59 5.45 9.70
CA LYS A 139 25.19 6.80 9.32
C LYS A 139 23.67 6.91 9.38
N ARG A 140 23.19 8.03 9.94
CA ARG A 140 21.78 8.38 9.84
C ARG A 140 21.49 8.95 8.47
N VAL A 141 20.39 8.54 7.87
CA VAL A 141 19.87 9.09 6.63
C VAL A 141 18.92 10.25 6.93
N ASP A 142 19.17 11.39 6.30
CA ASP A 142 18.28 12.55 6.35
C ASP A 142 17.25 12.50 5.22
N GLU A 143 16.27 13.40 5.27
CA GLU A 143 15.19 13.49 4.28
C GLU A 143 15.71 13.67 2.85
N ASP A 144 16.73 14.52 2.66
CA ASP A 144 17.32 14.78 1.34
C ASP A 144 17.98 13.52 0.77
N SER A 145 18.73 12.77 1.59
CA SER A 145 19.33 11.49 1.19
C SER A 145 18.25 10.47 0.83
N ILE A 146 17.21 10.35 1.66
CA ILE A 146 16.08 9.43 1.41
C ILE A 146 15.39 9.80 0.09
N ARG A 147 15.17 11.09 -0.19
CA ARG A 147 14.62 11.55 -1.47
C ARG A 147 15.48 11.09 -2.64
N VAL A 148 16.80 11.29 -2.57
CA VAL A 148 17.71 10.86 -3.64
C VAL A 148 17.66 9.34 -3.83
N TYR A 149 17.69 8.56 -2.74
CA TYR A 149 17.68 7.10 -2.82
C TYR A 149 16.35 6.60 -3.37
N PHE A 150 15.24 7.19 -2.95
CA PHE A 150 13.92 6.78 -3.39
C PHE A 150 13.69 7.07 -4.88
N LEU A 151 14.04 8.27 -5.36
CA LEU A 151 13.94 8.61 -6.79
C LEU A 151 14.83 7.69 -7.65
N GLU A 152 16.07 7.43 -7.22
CA GLU A 152 16.95 6.50 -7.94
C GLU A 152 16.42 5.06 -7.92
N TYR A 153 15.69 4.65 -6.88
CA TYR A 153 15.02 3.35 -6.82
C TYR A 153 13.84 3.27 -7.78
N LEU A 154 12.99 4.31 -7.83
CA LEU A 154 11.87 4.38 -8.79
C LEU A 154 12.35 4.31 -10.24
N ASP A 155 13.56 4.80 -10.54
CA ASP A 155 14.20 4.63 -11.85
C ASP A 155 14.82 3.26 -12.10
N TRP A 156 15.13 2.54 -11.03
CA TRP A 156 15.87 1.29 -11.07
C TRP A 156 14.98 0.05 -10.97
N MET A 157 13.80 0.17 -10.36
CA MET A 157 12.85 -0.92 -10.18
C MET A 157 12.26 -1.40 -11.51
N ASP A 158 11.97 -2.71 -11.58
CA ASP A 158 11.40 -3.34 -12.78
C ASP A 158 9.87 -3.25 -12.81
N GLN A 159 9.22 -3.25 -11.64
CA GLN A 159 7.77 -3.07 -11.55
C GLN A 159 7.33 -1.65 -11.96
N GLU A 160 6.12 -1.53 -12.48
CA GLU A 160 5.58 -0.25 -12.97
C GLU A 160 5.30 0.75 -11.84
N TYR A 161 4.76 0.25 -10.72
CA TYR A 161 4.35 1.07 -9.59
C TYR A 161 5.09 0.70 -8.30
N PHE A 162 5.42 1.71 -7.51
CA PHE A 162 5.80 1.59 -6.12
C PHE A 162 4.55 1.79 -5.26
N TYR A 163 4.13 0.74 -4.57
CA TYR A 163 2.86 0.69 -3.86
C TYR A 163 2.99 1.09 -2.39
N TRP A 164 1.99 1.83 -1.90
CA TRP A 164 1.67 1.95 -0.47
C TRP A 164 0.15 2.04 -0.27
N CYS A 165 -0.33 1.80 0.96
CA CYS A 165 -1.73 1.95 1.30
C CYS A 165 -1.94 2.77 2.58
N THR A 166 -3.16 3.28 2.73
CA THR A 166 -3.73 3.86 3.95
C THR A 166 -5.23 3.60 3.95
N ASP A 167 -5.99 4.22 4.85
CA ASP A 167 -7.45 4.07 4.89
C ASP A 167 -8.21 5.35 5.21
N ASP A 168 -9.53 5.28 5.01
CA ASP A 168 -10.47 6.37 5.23
C ASP A 168 -10.54 6.82 6.70
N ASP A 169 -10.37 5.91 7.67
CA ASP A 169 -10.28 6.22 9.09
C ASP A 169 -9.04 7.09 9.42
N ALA A 170 -7.89 6.76 8.84
CA ALA A 170 -6.67 7.56 8.97
C ALA A 170 -6.80 8.92 8.28
N VAL A 171 -7.36 8.95 7.07
CA VAL A 171 -7.65 10.20 6.35
C VAL A 171 -8.61 11.08 7.16
N GLY A 172 -9.71 10.53 7.65
CA GLY A 172 -10.69 11.24 8.48
C GLY A 172 -10.09 11.77 9.79
N SER A 173 -9.12 11.05 10.36
CA SER A 173 -8.35 11.52 11.50
C SER A 173 -7.50 12.74 11.15
N VAL A 174 -6.85 12.77 9.99
CA VAL A 174 -6.08 13.92 9.49
C VAL A 174 -6.99 15.12 9.20
N GLU A 175 -8.11 14.89 8.52
CA GLU A 175 -9.13 15.92 8.23
C GLU A 175 -9.61 16.62 9.49
N LYS A 176 -9.92 15.84 10.53
CA LYS A 176 -10.35 16.35 11.83
C LYS A 176 -9.28 17.21 12.51
N GLN A 177 -8.00 16.85 12.40
CA GLN A 177 -6.91 17.64 12.98
C GLN A 177 -6.68 18.96 12.25
N ILE A 178 -6.87 18.97 10.92
CA ILE A 178 -6.68 20.17 10.09
C ILE A 178 -7.94 21.05 10.11
N GLY A 179 -9.11 20.49 10.40
CA GLY A 179 -10.39 21.18 10.36
C GLY A 179 -10.89 21.40 8.93
N VAL A 180 -10.57 20.48 8.02
CA VAL A 180 -11.00 20.50 6.61
C VAL A 180 -11.50 19.11 6.26
N GLU A 181 -12.76 19.01 5.82
CA GLU A 181 -13.41 17.76 5.39
C GLU A 181 -13.23 17.55 3.89
N GLY A 182 -13.24 16.28 3.45
CA GLY A 182 -13.18 15.89 2.04
C GLY A 182 -11.84 16.21 1.38
N ILE A 183 -10.74 16.02 2.11
CA ILE A 183 -9.38 16.20 1.59
C ILE A 183 -9.02 15.00 0.73
N ASP A 184 -8.72 15.25 -0.54
CA ASP A 184 -7.98 14.30 -1.35
C ASP A 184 -6.48 14.36 -0.95
N ILE A 185 -6.04 13.35 -0.19
CA ILE A 185 -4.65 13.23 0.26
C ILE A 185 -3.68 12.80 -0.86
N THR A 186 -4.19 12.34 -2.01
CA THR A 186 -3.37 11.95 -3.17
C THR A 186 -3.03 13.17 -4.04
N ASN A 187 -3.85 14.22 -3.99
CA ASN A 187 -3.65 15.45 -4.73
C ASN A 187 -4.16 16.70 -3.97
N PRO A 188 -3.58 17.01 -2.80
CA PRO A 188 -4.04 18.11 -1.97
C PRO A 188 -3.61 19.46 -2.54
N ARG A 189 -4.36 20.50 -2.17
CA ARG A 189 -4.00 21.90 -2.48
C ARG A 189 -2.63 22.23 -1.86
N GLU A 190 -1.77 22.92 -2.60
CA GLU A 190 -0.41 23.31 -2.18
C GLU A 190 -0.37 23.94 -0.78
N GLY A 191 -1.32 24.85 -0.48
CA GLY A 191 -1.41 25.52 0.83
C GLY A 191 -1.75 24.60 2.02
N LEU A 192 -2.20 23.37 1.77
CA LEU A 192 -2.50 22.36 2.80
C LEU A 192 -1.36 21.35 3.00
N GLN A 193 -0.46 21.20 2.04
CA GLN A 193 0.55 20.14 2.02
C GLN A 193 1.41 20.11 3.29
N SER A 194 1.91 21.26 3.75
CA SER A 194 2.72 21.33 4.97
C SER A 194 1.94 20.91 6.23
N SER A 195 0.65 21.27 6.32
CA SER A 195 -0.21 20.88 7.43
C SER A 195 -0.55 19.39 7.36
N LEU A 196 -0.81 18.88 6.15
CA LEU A 196 -1.07 17.46 5.91
C LEU A 196 0.11 16.59 6.33
N LEU A 197 1.32 16.93 5.89
CA LEU A 197 2.54 16.19 6.27
C LEU A 197 2.76 16.12 7.78
N THR A 198 2.31 17.13 8.54
CA THR A 198 2.42 17.10 10.00
C THR A 198 1.59 15.99 10.63
N TYR A 199 0.42 15.67 10.06
CA TYR A 199 -0.50 14.67 10.59
C TYR A 199 -0.43 13.32 9.89
N LEU A 200 -0.05 13.28 8.60
CA LEU A 200 0.23 12.04 7.86
C LEU A 200 1.46 11.30 8.40
N ASN A 201 2.39 11.99 9.06
CA ASN A 201 3.50 11.38 9.78
C ASN A 201 3.14 10.86 11.18
N GLN A 202 1.91 11.09 11.65
CA GLN A 202 1.48 10.61 12.97
C GLN A 202 0.82 9.25 12.82
N PRO A 203 0.86 8.39 13.86
CA PRO A 203 0.20 7.09 13.83
C PRO A 203 -1.26 7.10 13.37
N ASN A 204 -2.03 8.10 13.79
CA ASN A 204 -3.44 8.20 13.42
C ASN A 204 -3.66 8.68 11.98
N GLY A 205 -2.63 9.15 11.29
CA GLY A 205 -2.67 9.53 9.87
C GLY A 205 -2.19 8.44 8.93
N VAL A 206 -1.88 7.24 9.45
CA VAL A 206 -1.41 6.08 8.69
C VAL A 206 -2.37 4.92 8.89
N GLY A 207 -3.03 4.49 7.81
CA GLY A 207 -3.95 3.35 7.81
C GLY A 207 -3.26 1.99 7.63
N ASP A 208 -2.08 1.94 6.99
CA ASP A 208 -1.30 0.71 6.95
C ASP A 208 -0.88 0.31 8.38
N LEU A 209 -1.38 -0.83 8.86
CA LEU A 209 -1.15 -1.28 10.23
C LEU A 209 0.32 -1.56 10.52
N HIS A 210 1.13 -1.98 9.54
CA HIS A 210 2.55 -2.24 9.75
C HIS A 210 3.30 -0.93 10.02
N ILE A 211 3.16 0.05 9.13
CA ILE A 211 3.80 1.36 9.23
C ILE A 211 3.26 2.14 10.43
N LYS A 212 1.96 2.08 10.71
CA LYS A 212 1.39 2.65 11.93
C LYS A 212 2.07 2.10 13.18
N ASN A 213 2.16 0.78 13.32
CA ASN A 213 2.80 0.14 14.47
C ASN A 213 4.31 0.45 14.54
N LEU A 214 4.98 0.59 13.39
CA LEU A 214 6.38 0.97 13.30
C LEU A 214 6.64 2.39 13.84
N ILE A 215 5.69 3.30 13.65
CA ILE A 215 5.74 4.67 14.20
C ILE A 215 5.32 4.67 15.68
N GLU A 216 4.30 3.91 16.07
CA GLU A 216 3.79 3.88 17.45
C GLU A 216 4.79 3.23 18.43
N SER A 217 5.46 2.16 18.01
CA SER A 217 6.32 1.34 18.87
C SER A 217 7.65 0.98 18.18
N PRO A 218 8.45 1.95 17.72
CA PRO A 218 9.66 1.73 16.92
C PRO A 218 10.72 0.86 17.62
N GLU A 219 10.75 0.87 18.96
CA GLU A 219 11.65 0.06 19.77
C GLU A 219 11.41 -1.44 19.62
N LEU A 220 10.16 -1.88 19.39
CA LEU A 220 9.84 -3.29 19.16
C LEU A 220 10.46 -3.78 17.85
N TYR A 221 10.52 -2.89 16.85
CA TYR A 221 11.12 -3.15 15.55
C TYR A 221 12.63 -2.91 15.52
N SER A 222 13.24 -2.44 16.62
CA SER A 222 14.62 -1.91 16.59
C SER A 222 14.83 -0.84 15.50
N ALA A 223 13.79 -0.05 15.24
CA ALA A 223 13.75 0.96 14.19
C ALA A 223 14.06 2.35 14.72
N ARG A 224 14.56 3.23 13.83
CA ARG A 224 14.63 4.67 14.09
C ARG A 224 13.41 5.33 13.46
N ILE A 225 12.53 5.88 14.29
CA ILE A 225 11.29 6.51 13.86
C ILE A 225 11.51 7.64 12.85
N GLU A 226 12.54 8.48 13.02
CA GLU A 226 12.69 9.64 12.15
C GLU A 226 13.13 9.25 10.72
N ALA A 227 13.70 8.05 10.51
CA ALA A 227 13.92 7.54 9.15
C ALA A 227 12.59 7.25 8.43
N ILE A 228 11.62 6.74 9.18
CA ILE A 228 10.28 6.41 8.70
C ILE A 228 9.48 7.70 8.44
N GLU A 229 9.49 8.65 9.37
CA GLU A 229 8.84 9.96 9.19
C GLU A 229 9.42 10.74 7.99
N HIS A 230 10.74 10.72 7.81
CA HIS A 230 11.35 11.31 6.62
C HIS A 230 10.89 10.59 5.34
N PHE A 231 10.77 9.26 5.36
CA PHE A 231 10.37 8.53 4.17
C PHE A 231 8.89 8.73 3.81
N ILE A 232 7.99 8.77 4.80
CA ILE A 232 6.58 9.17 4.59
C ILE A 232 6.52 10.57 3.97
N THR A 233 7.29 11.51 4.52
CA THR A 233 7.39 12.88 3.98
C THR A 233 7.85 12.90 2.53
N VAL A 234 8.90 12.15 2.21
CA VAL A 234 9.44 12.04 0.85
C VAL A 234 8.41 11.41 -0.09
N PHE A 235 7.75 10.33 0.31
CA PHE A 235 6.75 9.64 -0.49
C PHE A 235 5.62 10.60 -0.89
N TYR A 236 5.01 11.30 0.07
CA TYR A 236 3.95 12.26 -0.22
C TYR A 236 4.42 13.43 -1.08
N LYS A 237 5.64 13.93 -0.85
CA LYS A 237 6.20 14.99 -1.71
C LYS A 237 6.34 14.54 -3.16
N VAL A 238 6.79 13.30 -3.41
CA VAL A 238 6.86 12.76 -4.78
C VAL A 238 5.45 12.49 -5.32
N LEU A 239 4.51 12.00 -4.51
CA LEU A 239 3.10 11.79 -4.88
C LEU A 239 2.35 13.09 -5.24
N TRP A 240 2.77 14.23 -4.71
CA TRP A 240 2.12 15.51 -4.99
C TRP A 240 2.82 16.34 -6.07
N ASP A 241 4.07 16.02 -6.41
CA ASP A 241 4.83 16.74 -7.43
C ASP A 241 4.45 16.27 -8.84
N LYS A 242 3.44 16.92 -9.43
CA LYS A 242 2.95 16.59 -10.78
C LYS A 242 3.89 17.02 -11.91
N ASP A 243 4.96 17.76 -11.59
CA ASP A 243 6.00 18.13 -12.56
C ASP A 243 7.14 17.10 -12.62
N ASP A 244 7.21 16.18 -11.65
CA ASP A 244 8.18 15.09 -11.58
C ASP A 244 7.57 13.80 -12.16
N TYR A 245 8.20 13.21 -13.19
CA TYR A 245 7.71 11.99 -13.83
C TYR A 245 7.70 10.78 -12.87
N HIS A 246 8.47 10.82 -11.78
CA HIS A 246 8.42 9.80 -10.75
C HIS A 246 7.04 9.70 -10.08
N ASN A 247 6.23 10.77 -10.15
CA ASN A 247 4.85 10.76 -9.68
C ASN A 247 4.03 9.64 -10.31
N GLU A 248 4.23 9.39 -11.61
CA GLU A 248 3.51 8.39 -12.39
C GLU A 248 3.88 6.95 -12.00
N LYS A 249 4.96 6.78 -11.22
CA LYS A 249 5.45 5.49 -10.72
C LYS A 249 5.01 5.20 -9.28
N ILE A 250 4.23 6.07 -8.64
CA ILE A 250 3.78 5.88 -7.26
C ILE A 250 2.28 5.62 -7.27
N TYR A 251 1.86 4.61 -6.50
CA TYR A 251 0.46 4.35 -6.26
C TYR A 251 0.20 4.30 -4.75
N LEU A 252 -0.67 5.21 -4.29
CA LEU A 252 -1.19 5.22 -2.93
C LEU A 252 -2.65 4.79 -2.96
N GLU A 253 -2.95 3.66 -2.35
CA GLU A 253 -4.31 3.18 -2.20
C GLU A 253 -4.93 3.63 -0.87
N VAL A 254 -6.20 4.01 -0.89
CA VAL A 254 -6.96 4.39 0.31
C VAL A 254 -8.11 3.42 0.47
N PHE A 255 -8.00 2.50 1.43
CA PHE A 255 -9.03 1.50 1.67
C PHE A 255 -10.21 2.08 2.45
N PRO A 256 -11.46 1.78 2.03
CA PRO A 256 -12.63 2.11 2.82
C PRO A 256 -12.95 1.04 3.87
N GLY A 257 -13.59 1.47 4.95
CA GLY A 257 -14.17 0.58 5.96
C GLY A 257 -13.16 -0.05 6.90
N SER A 258 -13.66 -0.84 7.85
CA SER A 258 -12.85 -1.35 8.96
C SER A 258 -12.25 -2.73 8.69
N HIS A 259 -11.11 -2.97 9.34
CA HIS A 259 -10.49 -4.29 9.48
C HIS A 259 -11.44 -5.32 10.11
N ASN A 260 -11.44 -6.53 9.57
CA ASN A 260 -12.27 -7.65 10.02
C ASN A 260 -11.61 -9.02 9.76
N GLU A 261 -10.28 -9.04 9.69
CA GLU A 261 -9.49 -10.23 9.39
C GLU A 261 -9.72 -11.32 10.45
N THR A 262 -9.80 -12.56 9.98
CA THR A 262 -10.11 -13.73 10.80
C THR A 262 -8.95 -14.75 10.83
N ALA A 263 -7.89 -14.52 10.06
CA ALA A 263 -6.65 -15.29 10.14
C ALA A 263 -5.44 -14.51 9.62
N PHE A 264 -4.25 -14.96 10.01
CA PHE A 264 -3.00 -14.57 9.37
C PHE A 264 -2.45 -15.73 8.55
N VAL A 265 -2.14 -15.48 7.28
CA VAL A 265 -1.73 -16.52 6.33
C VAL A 265 -0.36 -16.19 5.72
N GLU A 266 0.60 -17.09 5.94
CA GLU A 266 1.89 -17.06 5.27
C GLU A 266 1.86 -17.96 4.02
N ILE A 267 2.16 -17.37 2.87
CA ILE A 267 2.24 -18.05 1.58
C ILE A 267 3.67 -18.52 1.30
N ARG A 268 3.82 -19.82 1.05
CA ARG A 268 5.09 -20.45 0.67
C ARG A 268 4.98 -21.08 -0.72
N ALA A 269 5.95 -20.76 -1.57
CA ALA A 269 6.06 -21.31 -2.91
C ALA A 269 6.96 -22.55 -2.96
N TYR A 270 6.69 -23.44 -3.92
CA TYR A 270 7.51 -24.61 -4.23
C TYR A 270 8.92 -24.21 -4.71
N GLU A 271 9.93 -25.06 -4.47
CA GLU A 271 11.34 -24.81 -4.80
C GLU A 271 11.56 -24.43 -6.28
N ASP A 272 10.86 -25.08 -7.22
CA ASP A 272 11.00 -24.74 -8.65
C ASP A 272 10.43 -23.35 -8.99
N CYS A 273 9.41 -22.90 -8.26
CA CYS A 273 8.87 -21.54 -8.40
C CYS A 273 9.75 -20.50 -7.73
N ILE A 274 10.47 -20.89 -6.69
CA ILE A 274 11.51 -20.07 -6.09
C ILE A 274 12.61 -19.76 -7.12
N VAL A 275 13.08 -20.78 -7.83
CA VAL A 275 14.09 -20.62 -8.89
C VAL A 275 13.59 -19.76 -10.05
N GLN A 276 12.29 -19.84 -10.37
CA GLN A 276 11.66 -19.04 -11.42
C GLN A 276 11.25 -17.63 -10.96
N GLN A 277 11.40 -17.30 -9.68
CA GLN A 277 11.02 -16.01 -9.09
C GLN A 277 9.53 -15.68 -9.29
N VAL A 278 8.68 -16.70 -9.20
CA VAL A 278 7.23 -16.57 -9.38
C VAL A 278 6.48 -16.92 -8.11
N ALA A 279 5.35 -16.25 -7.90
CA ALA A 279 4.48 -16.47 -6.76
C ALA A 279 3.00 -16.39 -7.19
N PRO A 280 2.10 -17.11 -6.50
CA PRO A 280 0.67 -17.00 -6.77
C PRO A 280 0.13 -15.70 -6.16
N LEU A 281 -0.73 -15.02 -6.91
CA LEU A 281 -1.56 -13.96 -6.38
C LEU A 281 -2.64 -14.57 -5.49
N VAL A 282 -2.78 -14.05 -4.27
CA VAL A 282 -3.81 -14.50 -3.33
C VAL A 282 -4.80 -13.36 -3.14
N ILE A 283 -6.09 -13.68 -3.10
CA ILE A 283 -7.17 -12.72 -2.85
C ILE A 283 -7.46 -12.72 -1.34
N PRO A 284 -7.16 -11.65 -0.59
CA PRO A 284 -7.38 -11.63 0.86
C PRO A 284 -8.85 -11.72 1.27
N ARG A 285 -9.76 -11.16 0.45
CA ARG A 285 -11.22 -11.21 0.68
C ARG A 285 -12.00 -11.35 -0.62
N ASN A 286 -12.97 -12.26 -0.68
CA ASN A 286 -13.81 -12.49 -1.85
C ASN A 286 -14.98 -11.50 -1.94
N GLY A 287 -14.70 -10.20 -1.91
CA GLY A 287 -15.73 -9.16 -1.81
C GLY A 287 -16.65 -9.38 -0.61
N ASP A 288 -17.96 -9.27 -0.82
CA ASP A 288 -18.99 -9.54 0.21
C ASP A 288 -19.53 -10.98 0.15
N ALA A 289 -18.90 -11.88 -0.61
CA ALA A 289 -19.40 -13.23 -0.84
C ALA A 289 -19.32 -14.13 0.41
N ASP A 290 -18.31 -13.89 1.24
CA ASP A 290 -18.07 -14.58 2.50
C ASP A 290 -17.65 -13.58 3.60
N ASN A 291 -17.60 -14.05 4.85
CA ASN A 291 -17.06 -13.28 5.97
C ASN A 291 -15.56 -13.56 6.18
N LEU A 292 -14.87 -14.13 5.17
CA LEU A 292 -13.49 -14.56 5.28
C LEU A 292 -12.58 -13.46 4.72
N SER A 293 -11.96 -12.73 5.63
CA SER A 293 -10.94 -11.73 5.39
C SER A 293 -9.66 -12.21 6.06
N ILE A 294 -8.53 -12.23 5.36
CA ILE A 294 -7.27 -12.75 5.91
C ILE A 294 -6.13 -11.76 5.70
N PHE A 295 -5.20 -11.69 6.66
CA PHE A 295 -3.91 -11.08 6.40
C PHE A 295 -3.07 -12.03 5.54
N VAL A 296 -2.41 -11.52 4.50
CA VAL A 296 -1.61 -12.35 3.59
C VAL A 296 -0.17 -11.85 3.50
N ASN A 297 0.79 -12.72 3.77
CA ASN A 297 2.22 -12.45 3.63
C ASN A 297 2.90 -13.47 2.70
N HIS A 298 3.60 -13.02 1.66
CA HIS A 298 4.35 -13.88 0.75
C HIS A 298 5.83 -13.96 1.16
N ALA A 299 6.17 -14.87 2.08
CA ALA A 299 7.52 -14.97 2.65
C ALA A 299 8.64 -15.17 1.60
N PHE A 300 8.39 -15.99 0.58
CA PHE A 300 9.35 -16.14 -0.52
C PHE A 300 9.42 -14.89 -1.40
N GLY A 301 8.25 -14.33 -1.73
CA GLY A 301 8.15 -13.14 -2.57
C GLY A 301 8.92 -11.96 -1.97
N THR A 302 8.70 -11.71 -0.67
CA THR A 302 9.42 -10.68 0.10
C THR A 302 10.93 -10.94 0.11
N SER A 303 11.40 -12.17 0.33
CA SER A 303 12.84 -12.47 0.26
C SER A 303 13.44 -12.19 -1.12
N THR A 304 12.69 -12.42 -2.20
CA THR A 304 13.12 -12.14 -3.58
C THR A 304 13.18 -10.63 -3.84
N LYS A 305 12.14 -9.88 -3.42
CA LYS A 305 12.13 -8.42 -3.49
C LYS A 305 13.26 -7.79 -2.65
N ARG A 306 13.53 -8.33 -1.46
CA ARG A 306 14.67 -7.92 -0.61
C ARG A 306 16.02 -8.13 -1.29
N GLN A 307 16.18 -9.18 -2.10
CA GLN A 307 17.40 -9.37 -2.88
C GLN A 307 17.59 -8.26 -3.93
N GLN A 308 16.51 -7.88 -4.63
CA GLN A 308 16.49 -6.78 -5.58
C GLN A 308 16.84 -5.45 -4.88
N ILE A 309 16.16 -5.11 -3.79
CA ILE A 309 16.43 -3.89 -3.01
C ILE A 309 17.86 -3.89 -2.44
N SER A 310 18.36 -5.03 -1.94
CA SER A 310 19.74 -5.15 -1.44
C SER A 310 20.77 -4.86 -2.52
N LYS A 311 20.52 -5.34 -3.75
CA LYS A 311 21.36 -5.05 -4.91
C LYS A 311 21.35 -3.55 -5.23
N PHE A 312 20.18 -2.92 -5.24
CA PHE A 312 20.06 -1.48 -5.42
C PHE A 312 20.87 -0.69 -4.39
N PHE A 313 20.67 -0.96 -3.09
CA PHE A 313 21.36 -0.22 -2.03
C PHE A 313 22.88 -0.39 -2.13
N VAL A 314 23.38 -1.58 -2.46
CA VAL A 314 24.83 -1.79 -2.59
C VAL A 314 25.39 -1.11 -3.83
N ASP A 315 24.72 -1.23 -4.98
CA ASP A 315 25.23 -0.74 -6.27
C ASP A 315 25.09 0.80 -6.40
N LYS A 316 24.04 1.38 -5.82
CA LYS A 316 23.68 2.80 -5.98
C LYS A 316 23.95 3.65 -4.75
N VAL A 317 23.54 3.19 -3.57
CA VAL A 317 23.57 4.00 -2.33
C VAL A 317 24.90 3.86 -1.58
N ALA A 318 25.30 2.63 -1.26
CA ALA A 318 26.50 2.29 -0.51
C ALA A 318 27.75 2.20 -1.41
N ARG A 319 27.73 2.86 -2.58
CA ARG A 319 28.81 2.77 -3.55
C ARG A 319 30.14 3.20 -2.91
N ASN A 320 31.14 2.33 -3.00
CA ASN A 320 32.47 2.50 -2.39
C ASN A 320 32.51 2.46 -0.86
N GLN A 321 31.49 1.92 -0.18
CA GLN A 321 31.57 1.64 1.24
C GLN A 321 32.12 0.24 1.47
N ASP A 322 33.36 0.17 1.95
CA ASP A 322 34.02 -1.10 2.22
C ASP A 322 33.22 -1.93 3.23
N GLY A 323 32.99 -3.20 2.88
CA GLY A 323 32.40 -4.19 3.78
C GLY A 323 30.88 -4.35 3.71
N ILE A 324 30.16 -3.47 2.98
CA ILE A 324 28.74 -3.63 2.65
C ILE A 324 28.65 -4.36 1.30
N THR A 325 28.24 -5.64 1.33
CA THR A 325 28.06 -6.47 0.14
C THR A 325 26.60 -6.86 0.00
N VAL A 326 26.15 -7.26 -1.20
CA VAL A 326 24.76 -7.68 -1.45
C VAL A 326 24.34 -8.78 -0.48
N ASP A 327 25.17 -9.81 -0.30
CA ASP A 327 24.84 -10.92 0.61
C ASP A 327 24.69 -10.48 2.08
N LYS A 328 25.54 -9.56 2.54
CA LYS A 328 25.46 -9.05 3.92
C LYS A 328 24.24 -8.18 4.11
N PHE A 329 23.94 -7.33 3.13
CA PHE A 329 22.76 -6.47 3.16
C PHE A 329 21.49 -7.31 3.13
N LEU A 330 21.40 -8.28 2.21
CA LEU A 330 20.28 -9.23 2.13
C LEU A 330 20.11 -10.03 3.41
N SER A 331 21.21 -10.52 4.00
CA SER A 331 21.15 -11.22 5.28
C SER A 331 20.56 -10.34 6.40
N ARG A 332 20.85 -9.03 6.40
CA ARG A 332 20.29 -8.09 7.36
C ARG A 332 18.83 -7.76 7.05
N MET A 333 18.49 -7.55 5.79
CA MET A 333 17.11 -7.38 5.32
C MET A 333 16.23 -8.55 5.75
N ASN A 334 16.67 -9.79 5.53
CA ASN A 334 15.89 -10.97 5.92
C ASN A 334 15.79 -11.11 7.44
N HIS A 335 16.84 -10.82 8.19
CA HIS A 335 16.80 -10.87 9.65
C HIS A 335 15.82 -9.85 10.25
N HIS A 336 15.93 -8.58 9.85
CA HIS A 336 15.06 -7.52 10.34
C HIS A 336 13.64 -7.64 9.77
N GLY A 337 13.49 -8.08 8.53
CA GLY A 337 12.18 -8.31 7.92
C GLY A 337 11.38 -9.42 8.60
N LEU A 338 12.05 -10.47 9.11
CA LEU A 338 11.39 -11.48 9.97
C LEU A 338 10.98 -10.88 11.32
N LEU A 339 11.86 -10.11 11.97
CA LEU A 339 11.51 -9.39 13.20
C LEU A 339 10.28 -8.47 12.98
N PHE A 340 10.25 -7.75 11.87
CA PHE A 340 9.16 -6.84 11.53
C PHE A 340 7.85 -7.59 11.34
N LEU A 341 7.89 -8.70 10.61
CA LEU A 341 6.74 -9.57 10.42
C LEU A 341 6.24 -10.14 11.75
N ASP A 342 7.13 -10.65 12.60
CA ASP A 342 6.79 -11.21 13.90
C ASP A 342 6.11 -10.17 14.80
N VAL A 343 6.72 -8.99 14.96
CA VAL A 343 6.16 -7.91 15.80
C VAL A 343 4.82 -7.43 15.23
N THR A 344 4.71 -7.23 13.92
CA THR A 344 3.44 -6.84 13.30
C THR A 344 2.38 -7.90 13.48
N GLY A 345 2.70 -9.17 13.24
CA GLY A 345 1.77 -10.29 13.44
C GLY A 345 1.30 -10.41 14.90
N GLU A 346 2.19 -10.17 15.87
CA GLU A 346 1.82 -10.11 17.28
C GLU A 346 0.85 -8.96 17.58
N LEU A 347 1.05 -7.78 17.00
CA LEU A 347 0.23 -6.59 17.26
C LEU A 347 -1.13 -6.63 16.56
N ILE A 348 -1.18 -7.04 15.29
CA ILE A 348 -2.40 -6.95 14.47
C ILE A 348 -3.24 -8.24 14.53
N ALA A 349 -2.61 -9.36 14.85
CA ALA A 349 -3.23 -10.67 14.76
C ALA A 349 -3.08 -11.48 16.06
N GLU A 350 -2.83 -10.85 17.23
CA GLU A 350 -2.59 -11.50 18.54
C GLU A 350 -3.53 -12.68 18.83
N LYS A 351 -4.82 -12.49 18.54
CA LYS A 351 -5.88 -13.48 18.82
C LYS A 351 -6.24 -14.35 17.63
N LEU A 352 -5.74 -14.04 16.45
CA LEU A 352 -6.08 -14.75 15.23
C LEU A 352 -5.23 -16.03 15.09
N PRO A 353 -5.80 -17.08 14.47
CA PRO A 353 -5.04 -18.25 14.08
C PRO A 353 -4.02 -17.91 13.00
N PHE A 354 -2.88 -18.59 13.01
CA PHE A 354 -1.82 -18.45 12.01
C PHE A 354 -1.74 -19.73 11.18
N TYR A 355 -1.74 -19.57 9.87
CA TYR A 355 -1.62 -20.65 8.91
C TYR A 355 -0.45 -20.43 7.97
N THR A 356 0.20 -21.53 7.62
CA THR A 356 1.11 -21.61 6.47
C THR A 356 0.36 -22.31 5.33
N VAL A 357 0.31 -21.67 4.17
CA VAL A 357 -0.19 -22.28 2.93
C VAL A 357 1.01 -22.55 2.02
N ALA A 358 1.33 -23.82 1.86
CA ALA A 358 2.41 -24.30 1.03
C ALA A 358 1.88 -24.85 -0.29
N PHE A 359 2.37 -24.27 -1.38
CA PHE A 359 2.12 -24.71 -2.74
C PHE A 359 3.14 -25.79 -3.11
N GLU A 360 2.73 -27.05 -3.27
CA GLU A 360 3.60 -28.23 -3.43
C GLU A 360 3.26 -29.07 -4.68
N ASN A 361 4.21 -29.91 -5.12
CA ASN A 361 4.02 -30.89 -6.21
C ASN A 361 3.79 -32.30 -5.69
#